data_AF-A0ABD3RCG4-F1
#
_entry.id   AF-A0ABD3RCG4-F1
#
_cell.length_a   1.000
_cell.length_b   1.000
_cell.length_c   1.000
_cell.angle_alpha   90.00
_cell.angle_beta   90.00
_cell.angle_gamma   90.00
#
_symmetry.space_group_name_H-M   'P 1'
#
loop_
_entity.id
_entity.type
_entity.pdbx_description
1 polymer ?
#
loop_
_entity_poly.entity_id
_entity_poly.type
_entity_poly.pdbx_seq_one_letter_code
_entity_poly.pdbx_strand_id
1 'polypeptide(L)'
;MTIVLRTAISIHESLSPFHPVLVEGQSRDVRDPRIVAYRIVSNLRRHWGGRGGRDDDPAPAAVWTMKPPILVIQGDPIAERGISAITRIVAEELRIDRCLVCLDEDIYPEHSLLADRVGVAYELRYSSLLEILEEGGGDAGERLGGAIDAKIATKNSQRNALGMDDLDESYRRWALLQEVTKAAMKVISGEVTVAHTMEDVDPFSVTSFYEVGLELGLLDSANDMVYYAQNGDGNLSLKL
;
A
#
# COMPACT_ATOMS: atom_id res chain seq x y z
N MET A 1 -11.05 18.98 -6.31
CA MET A 1 -12.30 18.26 -6.64
C MET A 1 -11.92 16.80 -6.81
N THR A 2 -12.50 15.89 -6.03
CA THR A 2 -12.19 14.47 -6.12
C THR A 2 -12.96 13.82 -7.26
N ILE A 3 -12.29 12.99 -8.06
CA ILE A 3 -12.87 12.26 -9.18
C ILE A 3 -13.14 10.82 -8.75
N VAL A 4 -14.39 10.37 -8.83
CA VAL A 4 -14.76 8.98 -8.55
C VAL A 4 -14.71 8.19 -9.87
N LEU A 5 -13.80 7.22 -9.97
CA LEU A 5 -13.68 6.35 -11.13
C LEU A 5 -14.39 5.04 -10.84
N ARG A 6 -15.18 4.55 -11.81
CA ARG A 6 -16.14 3.46 -11.59
C ARG A 6 -16.01 2.30 -12.57
N THR A 7 -15.40 2.54 -13.72
CA THR A 7 -15.25 1.52 -14.77
C THR A 7 -13.78 1.27 -15.01
N ALA A 8 -13.42 0.03 -15.33
CA ALA A 8 -12.05 -0.35 -15.63
C ALA A 8 -11.40 0.57 -16.69
N ILE A 9 -12.12 0.91 -17.77
CA ILE A 9 -11.65 1.85 -18.79
C ILE A 9 -11.27 3.20 -18.18
N SER A 10 -12.17 3.82 -17.40
CA SER A 10 -11.91 5.13 -16.78
C SER A 10 -10.75 5.09 -15.80
N ILE A 11 -10.58 3.96 -15.10
CA ILE A 11 -9.50 3.72 -14.16
C ILE A 11 -8.17 3.62 -14.90
N HIS A 12 -8.10 2.81 -15.95
CA HIS A 12 -6.90 2.68 -16.78
C HIS A 12 -6.49 4.01 -17.42
N GLU A 13 -7.42 4.73 -18.05
CA GLU A 13 -7.14 6.02 -18.69
C GLU A 13 -6.62 7.06 -17.68
N SER A 14 -7.18 7.08 -16.48
CA SER A 14 -6.84 8.08 -15.46
C SER A 14 -5.57 7.75 -14.68
N LEU A 15 -5.33 6.48 -14.37
CA LEU A 15 -4.28 6.05 -13.42
C LEU A 15 -3.06 5.40 -14.08
N SER A 16 -3.17 4.85 -15.29
CA SER A 16 -2.01 4.31 -16.01
C SER A 16 -0.86 5.31 -16.25
N PRO A 17 -1.08 6.65 -16.30
CA PRO A 17 0.01 7.62 -16.40
C PRO A 17 0.81 7.80 -15.10
N PHE A 18 0.35 7.27 -13.96
CA PHE A 18 1.01 7.46 -12.66
C PHE A 18 1.83 6.24 -12.24
N HIS A 19 2.74 6.44 -11.29
CA HIS A 19 3.43 5.40 -10.53
C HIS A 19 2.74 5.23 -9.16
N PRO A 20 1.97 4.15 -8.92
CA PRO A 20 1.29 3.93 -7.65
C PRO A 20 2.28 3.64 -6.54
N VAL A 21 2.14 4.35 -5.42
CA VAL A 21 2.89 4.15 -4.19
C VAL A 21 1.92 3.75 -3.09
N LEU A 22 2.17 2.63 -2.42
CA LEU A 22 1.47 2.22 -1.22
C LEU A 22 2.41 2.32 -0.03
N VAL A 23 1.88 2.71 1.12
CA VAL A 23 2.59 2.68 2.40
C VAL A 23 1.76 1.86 3.37
N GLU A 24 2.30 0.73 3.81
CA GLU A 24 1.62 -0.21 4.69
C GLU A 24 2.15 -0.11 6.12
N GLY A 25 1.22 -0.19 7.07
CA GLY A 25 1.52 -0.02 8.48
C GLY A 25 0.30 -0.23 9.34
N GLN A 26 0.48 -0.06 10.65
CA GLN A 26 -0.58 -0.27 11.61
C GLN A 26 -1.41 1.00 11.82
N SER A 27 -2.75 0.86 11.80
CA SER A 27 -3.66 1.97 12.11
C SER A 27 -3.51 2.50 13.54
N ARG A 28 -2.93 1.71 14.46
CA ARG A 28 -2.66 2.09 15.86
C ARG A 28 -1.19 2.37 16.15
N ASP A 29 -0.38 2.68 15.13
CA ASP A 29 1.02 3.06 15.35
C ASP A 29 1.12 4.26 16.31
N VAL A 30 1.84 4.05 17.42
CA VAL A 30 2.00 5.03 18.50
C VAL A 30 3.19 5.96 18.29
N ARG A 31 4.07 5.69 17.32
CA ARG A 31 5.23 6.51 17.01
C ARG A 31 4.82 7.89 16.50
N ASP A 32 5.74 8.85 16.50
CA ASP A 32 5.49 10.14 15.86
C ASP A 32 5.36 9.93 14.33
N PRO A 33 4.20 10.25 13.73
CA PRO A 33 3.98 10.02 12.30
C PRO A 33 4.95 10.81 11.41
N ARG A 34 5.48 11.95 11.87
CA ARG A 34 6.49 12.72 11.12
C ARG A 34 7.79 11.94 10.98
N ILE A 35 8.27 11.36 12.08
CA ILE A 35 9.53 10.59 12.08
C ILE A 35 9.41 9.40 11.12
N VAL A 36 8.30 8.67 11.20
CA VAL A 36 8.05 7.51 10.33
C VAL A 36 7.93 7.96 8.87
N ALA A 37 7.13 8.99 8.59
CA ALA A 37 6.93 9.51 7.24
C ALA A 37 8.25 10.00 6.61
N TYR A 38 9.08 10.75 7.33
CA TYR A 38 10.37 11.22 6.82
C TYR A 38 11.31 10.07 6.44
N ARG A 39 11.33 9.01 7.25
CA ARG A 39 12.10 7.80 6.93
C ARG A 39 11.56 7.11 5.68
N ILE A 40 10.24 6.97 5.56
CA ILE A 40 9.60 6.40 4.36
C ILE A 40 9.95 7.21 3.11
N VAL A 41 9.80 8.53 3.16
CA VAL A 41 10.15 9.42 2.05
C VAL A 41 11.62 9.28 1.67
N SER A 42 12.53 9.21 2.65
CA SER A 42 13.95 8.98 2.39
C SER A 42 14.21 7.64 1.72
N ASN A 43 13.54 6.56 2.15
CA ASN A 43 13.72 5.23 1.58
C ASN A 43 13.12 5.13 0.18
N LEU A 44 11.95 5.72 -0.06
CA LEU A 44 11.33 5.82 -1.38
C LEU A 44 12.25 6.57 -2.36
N ARG A 45 12.76 7.74 -1.96
CA ARG A 45 13.72 8.50 -2.78
C ARG A 45 14.97 7.68 -3.08
N ARG A 46 15.55 6.97 -2.09
CA ARG A 46 16.72 6.12 -2.34
C ARG A 46 16.40 4.98 -3.30
N HIS A 47 15.28 4.30 -3.11
CA HIS A 47 14.82 3.19 -3.97
C HIS A 47 14.67 3.64 -5.43
N TRP A 48 14.06 4.80 -5.64
CA TRP A 48 13.90 5.36 -6.99
C TRP A 48 15.20 5.95 -7.55
N GLY A 49 16.08 6.51 -6.71
CA GLY A 49 17.38 7.08 -7.12
C GLY A 49 18.42 6.05 -7.49
N GLY A 50 18.41 4.87 -6.84
CA GLY A 50 19.23 3.72 -7.22
C GLY A 50 18.90 3.17 -8.61
N ARG A 51 17.82 3.63 -9.23
CA ARG A 51 17.38 3.23 -10.58
C ARG A 51 17.78 4.21 -11.69
N GLY A 52 18.41 5.35 -11.37
CA GLY A 52 18.95 6.25 -12.40
C GLY A 52 19.68 7.49 -11.87
N GLY A 53 20.99 7.59 -12.13
CA GLY A 53 21.77 8.84 -12.13
C GLY A 53 22.92 8.90 -11.11
N ARG A 54 24.14 9.24 -11.57
CA ARG A 54 25.35 9.48 -10.75
C ARG A 54 25.18 10.74 -9.88
N ASP A 55 25.89 10.76 -8.76
CA ASP A 55 25.90 11.79 -7.71
C ASP A 55 26.35 13.22 -8.15
N ASP A 56 26.66 13.44 -9.43
CA ASP A 56 27.42 14.62 -9.88
C ASP A 56 26.65 15.60 -10.80
N ASP A 57 25.34 15.42 -11.03
CA ASP A 57 24.57 16.27 -11.96
C ASP A 57 23.48 17.11 -11.24
N PRO A 58 23.58 18.45 -11.21
CA PRO A 58 22.58 19.33 -10.61
C PRO A 58 21.41 19.54 -11.59
N ALA A 59 20.71 18.46 -11.94
CA ALA A 59 19.46 18.53 -12.69
C ALA A 59 18.25 18.55 -11.72
N PRO A 60 17.21 19.35 -11.99
CA PRO A 60 16.06 19.47 -11.10
C PRO A 60 15.26 18.16 -11.09
N ALA A 61 15.15 17.50 -9.93
CA ALA A 61 14.07 16.56 -9.55
C ALA A 61 13.51 15.59 -10.63
N ALA A 62 14.31 15.11 -11.58
CA ALA A 62 13.88 14.23 -12.67
C ALA A 62 15.04 13.28 -12.99
N VAL A 63 14.91 11.94 -13.02
CA VAL A 63 13.82 11.10 -13.48
C VAL A 63 13.69 9.91 -12.51
N TRP A 64 12.69 9.98 -11.63
CA TRP A 64 12.42 9.04 -10.55
C TRP A 64 11.20 8.23 -10.98
N THR A 65 11.38 7.05 -11.56
CA THR A 65 10.34 6.35 -12.34
C THR A 65 9.89 7.14 -13.59
N MET A 66 9.45 6.47 -14.65
CA MET A 66 9.04 7.17 -15.89
C MET A 66 7.72 7.94 -15.72
N LYS A 67 7.02 7.71 -14.59
CA LYS A 67 5.68 8.22 -14.31
C LYS A 67 5.64 9.02 -13.01
N PRO A 68 4.86 10.10 -12.92
CA PRO A 68 4.69 10.82 -11.65
C PRO A 68 4.07 9.91 -10.57
N PRO A 69 4.58 9.94 -9.32
CA PRO A 69 4.02 9.12 -8.25
C PRO A 69 2.64 9.60 -7.79
N ILE A 70 1.78 8.66 -7.40
CA ILE A 70 0.51 8.90 -6.72
C ILE A 70 0.40 8.00 -5.48
N LEU A 71 0.03 8.56 -4.32
CA LEU A 71 -0.08 7.78 -3.09
C LEU A 71 -1.45 7.09 -3.01
N VAL A 72 -1.47 5.76 -3.04
CA VAL A 72 -2.68 4.96 -2.90
C VAL A 72 -2.91 4.62 -1.42
N ILE A 73 -4.11 4.92 -0.92
CA ILE A 73 -4.53 4.68 0.48
C ILE A 73 -5.80 3.82 0.53
N GLN A 74 -6.02 3.15 1.67
CA GLN A 74 -7.00 2.05 1.79
C GLN A 74 -8.09 2.30 2.84
N GLY A 75 -8.60 3.54 2.88
CA GLY A 75 -9.83 3.86 3.61
C GLY A 75 -9.70 3.98 5.13
N ASP A 76 -8.49 4.02 5.69
CA ASP A 76 -8.31 4.34 7.11
C ASP A 76 -8.95 5.70 7.47
N PRO A 77 -9.61 5.80 8.64
CA PRO A 77 -10.18 7.06 9.09
C PRO A 77 -9.14 8.14 9.38
N ILE A 78 -9.55 9.40 9.38
CA ILE A 78 -8.69 10.50 9.82
C ILE A 78 -8.24 10.30 11.27
N ALA A 79 -6.94 10.32 11.50
CA ALA A 79 -6.34 10.18 12.82
C ALA A 79 -5.09 11.07 12.98
N GLU A 80 -4.75 11.39 14.22
CA GLU A 80 -3.52 12.13 14.59
C GLU A 80 -2.26 11.25 14.56
N ARG A 81 -2.44 9.93 14.65
CA ARG A 81 -1.38 8.91 14.62
C ARG A 81 -1.81 7.73 13.75
N GLY A 82 -0.96 6.71 13.62
CA GLY A 82 -1.25 5.57 12.75
C GLY A 82 -0.99 5.85 11.28
N ILE A 83 -1.29 4.85 10.45
CA ILE A 83 -1.03 4.87 9.00
C ILE A 83 -1.71 6.03 8.26
N SER A 84 -2.90 6.43 8.68
CA SER A 84 -3.63 7.60 8.13
C SER A 84 -2.85 8.91 8.31
N ALA A 85 -2.26 9.13 9.50
CA ALA A 85 -1.43 10.30 9.74
C ALA A 85 -0.10 10.23 8.97
N ILE A 86 0.54 9.06 8.94
CA ILE A 86 1.81 8.84 8.24
C ILE A 86 1.65 9.11 6.74
N THR A 87 0.65 8.52 6.10
CA THR A 87 0.42 8.65 4.65
C THR A 87 0.08 10.07 4.23
N ARG A 88 -0.63 10.84 5.07
CA ARG A 88 -0.86 12.27 4.82
C ARG A 88 0.46 13.05 4.74
N ILE A 89 1.35 12.84 5.71
CA ILE A 89 2.66 13.51 5.75
C ILE A 89 3.53 13.04 4.58
N VAL A 90 3.51 11.74 4.23
CA VAL A 90 4.24 11.23 3.05
C VAL A 90 3.78 11.93 1.77
N ALA A 91 2.46 12.09 1.56
CA ALA A 91 1.93 12.80 0.40
C ALA A 91 2.35 14.27 0.37
N GLU A 92 2.28 14.96 1.52
CA GLU A 92 2.69 16.36 1.66
C GLU A 92 4.18 16.56 1.36
N GLU A 93 5.05 15.70 1.90
CA GLU A 93 6.51 15.77 1.72
C GLU A 93 6.97 15.40 0.30
N LEU A 94 6.23 14.53 -0.39
CA LEU A 94 6.45 14.22 -1.80
C LEU A 94 5.73 15.20 -2.74
N ARG A 95 4.80 16.01 -2.23
CA ARG A 95 3.93 16.91 -2.99
C ARG A 95 3.14 16.18 -4.09
N ILE A 96 2.57 15.05 -3.73
CA ILE A 96 1.79 14.20 -4.62
C ILE A 96 0.33 14.12 -4.20
N ASP A 97 -0.52 13.87 -5.17
CA ASP A 97 -1.93 13.58 -4.92
C ASP A 97 -2.11 12.20 -4.30
N ARG A 98 -3.26 11.99 -3.66
CA ARG A 98 -3.68 10.68 -3.15
C ARG A 98 -4.80 10.06 -3.98
N CYS A 99 -4.77 8.73 -4.10
CA CYS A 99 -5.86 7.90 -4.62
C CYS A 99 -6.43 7.06 -3.49
N LEU A 100 -7.73 7.17 -3.23
CA LEU A 100 -8.42 6.42 -2.19
C LEU A 100 -9.07 5.17 -2.78
N VAL A 101 -8.83 4.02 -2.17
CA VAL A 101 -9.54 2.77 -2.46
C VAL A 101 -10.38 2.39 -1.25
N CYS A 102 -11.68 2.28 -1.45
CA CYS A 102 -12.62 1.85 -0.41
C CYS A 102 -13.25 0.51 -0.79
N LEU A 103 -13.48 -0.33 0.22
CA LEU A 103 -14.50 -1.37 0.14
C LEU A 103 -15.85 -0.79 -0.30
N ASP A 104 -16.57 -1.57 -1.07
CA ASP A 104 -17.94 -1.28 -1.49
C ASP A 104 -18.89 -1.23 -0.30
N GLU A 105 -19.94 -0.41 -0.41
CA GLU A 105 -20.92 -0.20 0.67
C GLU A 105 -21.67 -1.48 1.07
N ASP A 106 -21.85 -2.42 0.15
CA ASP A 106 -22.47 -3.72 0.43
C ASP A 106 -21.54 -4.67 1.20
N ILE A 107 -20.21 -4.47 1.11
CA ILE A 107 -19.21 -5.22 1.89
C ILE A 107 -19.04 -4.62 3.28
N TYR A 108 -18.86 -3.30 3.38
CA TYR A 108 -18.73 -2.61 4.67
C TYR A 108 -19.22 -1.14 4.57
N PRO A 109 -20.50 -0.87 4.89
CA PRO A 109 -21.14 0.44 4.63
C PRO A 109 -20.42 1.65 5.22
N GLU A 110 -19.83 1.48 6.41
CA GLU A 110 -19.21 2.59 7.15
C GLU A 110 -17.79 2.91 6.66
N HIS A 111 -17.13 1.99 5.93
CA HIS A 111 -15.74 2.13 5.55
C HIS A 111 -15.48 3.41 4.76
N SER A 112 -16.22 3.58 3.67
CA SER A 112 -16.07 4.73 2.80
C SER A 112 -16.47 6.03 3.51
N LEU A 113 -17.45 5.99 4.42
CA LEU A 113 -17.90 7.20 5.14
C LEU A 113 -16.84 7.76 6.07
N LEU A 114 -16.02 6.89 6.67
CA LEU A 114 -15.01 7.27 7.65
C LEU A 114 -13.65 7.59 7.02
N ALA A 115 -13.41 7.15 5.77
CA ALA A 115 -12.12 7.27 5.09
C ALA A 115 -11.57 8.69 5.01
N ASP A 116 -10.26 8.85 5.26
CA ASP A 116 -9.54 10.10 5.09
C ASP A 116 -9.52 10.52 3.60
N ARG A 117 -10.15 11.65 3.28
CA ARG A 117 -10.19 12.24 1.93
C ARG A 117 -9.31 13.47 1.74
N VAL A 118 -8.50 13.83 2.72
CA VAL A 118 -7.59 14.99 2.61
C VAL A 118 -6.59 14.74 1.48
N GLY A 119 -6.52 15.65 0.50
CA GLY A 119 -5.60 15.53 -0.64
C GLY A 119 -5.93 14.41 -1.63
N VAL A 120 -7.14 13.84 -1.58
CA VAL A 120 -7.55 12.77 -2.52
C VAL A 120 -8.02 13.36 -3.85
N ALA A 121 -7.30 13.04 -4.92
CA ALA A 121 -7.65 13.40 -6.28
C ALA A 121 -8.57 12.36 -6.94
N TYR A 122 -8.34 11.07 -6.66
CA TYR A 122 -9.11 9.95 -7.24
C TYR A 122 -9.67 9.04 -6.17
N GLU A 123 -10.89 8.52 -6.37
CA GLU A 123 -11.52 7.54 -5.49
C GLU A 123 -12.02 6.33 -6.30
N LEU A 124 -11.73 5.13 -5.80
CA LEU A 124 -12.02 3.83 -6.40
C LEU A 124 -12.77 2.93 -5.43
N ARG A 125 -13.42 1.92 -6.00
CA ARG A 125 -14.02 0.82 -5.25
C ARG A 125 -13.23 -0.46 -5.41
N TYR A 126 -13.25 -1.27 -4.36
CA TYR A 126 -12.62 -2.59 -4.33
C TYR A 126 -13.15 -3.48 -5.46
N SER A 127 -14.47 -3.51 -5.70
CA SER A 127 -15.10 -4.23 -6.81
C SER A 127 -14.52 -3.85 -8.17
N SER A 128 -14.30 -2.57 -8.43
CA SER A 128 -13.70 -2.10 -9.70
C SER A 128 -12.26 -2.57 -9.87
N LEU A 129 -11.51 -2.76 -8.78
CA LEU A 129 -10.16 -3.32 -8.84
C LEU A 129 -10.18 -4.84 -9.07
N LEU A 130 -11.16 -5.55 -8.51
CA LEU A 130 -11.38 -6.97 -8.82
C LEU A 130 -11.72 -7.16 -10.30
N GLU A 131 -12.63 -6.35 -10.84
CA GLU A 131 -12.98 -6.40 -12.27
C GLU A 131 -11.73 -6.29 -13.15
N ILE A 132 -10.83 -5.35 -12.85
CA ILE A 132 -9.55 -5.17 -13.57
C ILE A 132 -8.66 -6.41 -13.49
N LEU A 133 -8.61 -7.08 -12.34
CA LEU A 133 -7.82 -8.30 -12.17
C LEU A 133 -8.41 -9.52 -12.90
N GLU A 134 -9.70 -9.47 -13.21
CA GLU A 134 -10.45 -10.54 -13.87
C GLU A 134 -10.67 -10.28 -15.37
N GLU A 135 -10.34 -9.07 -15.86
CA GLU A 135 -10.42 -8.73 -17.27
C GLU A 135 -9.64 -9.72 -18.16
N GLY A 136 -10.20 -10.03 -19.33
CA GLY A 136 -9.58 -10.95 -20.28
C GLY A 136 -9.52 -12.42 -19.82
N GLY A 137 -10.24 -12.77 -18.75
CA GLY A 137 -10.26 -14.14 -18.19
C GLY A 137 -9.13 -14.39 -17.18
N GLY A 138 -8.60 -13.34 -16.55
CA GLY A 138 -7.68 -13.47 -15.42
C GLY A 138 -8.36 -14.09 -14.20
N ASP A 139 -7.56 -14.68 -13.31
CA ASP A 139 -8.00 -15.34 -12.08
C ASP A 139 -7.31 -14.78 -10.82
N ALA A 140 -6.66 -13.62 -10.95
CA ALA A 140 -5.81 -13.09 -9.88
C ALA A 140 -6.61 -12.75 -8.61
N GLY A 141 -7.85 -12.26 -8.74
CA GLY A 141 -8.76 -12.02 -7.63
C GLY A 141 -9.10 -13.30 -6.85
N GLU A 142 -9.45 -14.37 -7.56
CA GLU A 142 -9.75 -15.69 -6.96
C GLU A 142 -8.50 -16.29 -6.29
N ARG A 143 -7.35 -16.25 -6.97
CA ARG A 143 -6.07 -16.74 -6.42
C ARG A 143 -5.67 -16.01 -5.15
N LEU A 144 -5.84 -14.67 -5.12
CA LEU A 144 -5.61 -13.87 -3.93
C LEU A 144 -6.53 -14.30 -2.77
N GLY A 145 -7.83 -14.46 -3.04
CA GLY A 145 -8.80 -14.93 -2.04
C GLY A 145 -8.42 -16.28 -1.45
N GLY A 146 -8.14 -17.28 -2.32
CA GLY A 146 -7.75 -18.62 -1.87
C GLY A 146 -6.44 -18.64 -1.08
N ALA A 147 -5.44 -17.87 -1.50
CA ALA A 147 -4.17 -17.78 -0.78
C ALA A 147 -4.31 -17.09 0.58
N ILE A 148 -5.11 -16.03 0.67
CA ILE A 148 -5.44 -15.37 1.95
C ILE A 148 -6.17 -16.34 2.89
N ASP A 149 -7.14 -17.11 2.39
CA ASP A 149 -7.88 -18.08 3.19
C ASP A 149 -6.97 -19.19 3.74
N ALA A 150 -6.08 -19.74 2.91
CA ALA A 150 -5.07 -20.70 3.33
C ALA A 150 -4.12 -20.12 4.39
N LYS A 151 -3.74 -18.85 4.24
CA LYS A 151 -2.85 -18.15 5.17
C LYS A 151 -3.54 -17.82 6.50
N ILE A 152 -4.82 -17.48 6.50
CA ILE A 152 -5.65 -17.37 7.72
C ILE A 152 -5.69 -18.71 8.46
N ALA A 153 -5.98 -19.81 7.76
CA ALA A 153 -6.01 -21.14 8.37
C ALA A 153 -4.67 -21.53 9.02
N THR A 154 -3.56 -21.19 8.36
CA THR A 154 -2.21 -21.39 8.89
C THR A 154 -1.95 -20.55 10.14
N LYS A 155 -2.28 -19.25 10.10
CA LYS A 155 -2.14 -18.34 11.25
C LYS A 155 -3.00 -18.79 12.43
N ASN A 156 -4.25 -19.19 12.19
CA ASN A 156 -5.14 -19.70 13.24
C ASN A 156 -4.59 -20.98 13.87
N SER A 157 -4.05 -21.90 13.06
CA SER A 157 -3.38 -23.10 13.60
C SER A 157 -2.21 -22.75 14.52
N GLN A 158 -1.39 -21.76 14.13
CA GLN A 158 -0.27 -21.26 14.95
C GLN A 158 -0.77 -20.56 16.23
N ARG A 159 -1.81 -19.74 16.15
CA ARG A 159 -2.43 -19.04 17.30
C ARG A 159 -3.02 -20.03 18.30
N ASN A 160 -3.75 -21.03 17.83
CA ASN A 160 -4.31 -22.08 18.68
C ASN A 160 -3.21 -22.88 19.40
N ALA A 161 -2.09 -23.16 18.74
CA ALA A 161 -0.92 -23.80 19.37
C ALA A 161 -0.30 -22.93 20.48
N LEU A 162 -0.51 -21.61 20.44
CA LEU A 162 -0.09 -20.65 21.47
C LEU A 162 -1.21 -20.35 22.49
N GLY A 163 -2.35 -21.03 22.42
CA GLY A 163 -3.50 -20.80 23.30
C GLY A 163 -4.24 -19.48 23.04
N MET A 164 -4.10 -18.91 21.85
CA MET A 164 -4.79 -17.70 21.41
C MET A 164 -6.02 -18.06 20.58
N ASP A 165 -7.06 -17.23 20.64
CA ASP A 165 -8.24 -17.35 19.79
C ASP A 165 -7.88 -17.16 18.31
N ASP A 166 -8.73 -17.66 17.41
CA ASP A 166 -8.63 -17.43 15.97
C ASP A 166 -8.61 -15.93 15.61
N LEU A 167 -8.08 -15.62 14.43
CA LEU A 167 -8.18 -14.29 13.85
C LEU A 167 -9.64 -13.93 13.58
N ASP A 168 -9.98 -12.67 13.82
CA ASP A 168 -11.30 -12.12 13.51
C ASP A 168 -11.59 -12.16 12.00
N GLU A 169 -12.86 -12.31 11.62
CA GLU A 169 -13.28 -12.39 10.22
C GLU A 169 -12.85 -11.14 9.40
N SER A 170 -12.73 -9.98 10.05
CA SER A 170 -12.28 -8.76 9.40
C SER A 170 -10.87 -8.86 8.82
N TYR A 171 -10.01 -9.76 9.30
CA TYR A 171 -8.67 -9.97 8.74
C TYR A 171 -8.72 -10.32 7.27
N ARG A 172 -9.66 -11.19 6.87
CA ARG A 172 -9.83 -11.57 5.46
C ARG A 172 -10.17 -10.36 4.61
N ARG A 173 -11.10 -9.52 5.09
CA ARG A 173 -11.57 -8.33 4.39
C ARG A 173 -10.44 -7.32 4.17
N TRP A 174 -9.64 -7.05 5.20
CA TRP A 174 -8.54 -6.10 5.11
C TRP A 174 -7.37 -6.65 4.30
N ALA A 175 -7.05 -7.94 4.42
CA ALA A 175 -6.04 -8.59 3.58
C ALA A 175 -6.42 -8.54 2.10
N LEU A 176 -7.70 -8.80 1.77
CA LEU A 176 -8.19 -8.69 0.40
C LEU A 176 -8.10 -7.27 -0.14
N LEU A 177 -8.56 -6.27 0.62
CA LEU A 177 -8.42 -4.87 0.24
C LEU A 177 -6.94 -4.54 -0.02
N GLN A 178 -6.04 -5.00 0.86
CA GLN A 178 -4.61 -4.75 0.76
C GLN A 178 -4.01 -5.33 -0.53
N GLU A 179 -4.16 -6.63 -0.74
CA GLU A 179 -3.48 -7.35 -1.83
C GLU A 179 -4.12 -7.09 -3.19
N VAL A 180 -5.44 -6.99 -3.28
CA VAL A 180 -6.14 -6.65 -4.53
C VAL A 180 -5.75 -5.25 -4.99
N THR A 181 -5.65 -4.28 -4.06
CA THR A 181 -5.21 -2.92 -4.42
C THR A 181 -3.83 -2.94 -5.03
N LYS A 182 -2.86 -3.64 -4.41
CA LYS A 182 -1.48 -3.71 -4.92
C LYS A 182 -1.42 -4.35 -6.31
N ALA A 183 -2.05 -5.52 -6.46
CA ALA A 183 -2.04 -6.24 -7.72
C ALA A 183 -2.72 -5.44 -8.84
N ALA A 184 -3.91 -4.88 -8.58
CA ALA A 184 -4.65 -4.11 -9.58
C ALA A 184 -3.89 -2.83 -9.98
N MET A 185 -3.33 -2.09 -9.02
CA MET A 185 -2.54 -0.89 -9.31
C MET A 185 -1.33 -1.19 -10.19
N LYS A 186 -0.67 -2.33 -9.95
CA LYS A 186 0.42 -2.81 -10.80
C LYS A 186 -0.05 -3.19 -12.20
N VAL A 187 -1.22 -3.83 -12.35
CA VAL A 187 -1.81 -4.12 -13.66
C VAL A 187 -2.15 -2.83 -14.41
N ILE A 188 -2.75 -1.86 -13.73
CA ILE A 188 -3.16 -0.57 -14.30
C ILE A 188 -1.94 0.22 -14.79
N SER A 189 -0.89 0.28 -13.98
CA SER A 189 0.23 1.19 -14.20
C SER A 189 1.46 0.50 -14.77
N GLY A 190 1.50 -0.83 -14.81
CA GLY A 190 2.68 -1.62 -15.17
C GLY A 190 3.81 -1.63 -14.13
N GLU A 191 3.67 -0.85 -13.06
CA GLU A 191 4.64 -0.70 -11.97
C GLU A 191 3.91 -0.35 -10.66
N VAL A 192 4.55 -0.62 -9.52
CA VAL A 192 4.07 -0.22 -8.19
C VAL A 192 5.25 -0.15 -7.22
N THR A 193 5.17 0.71 -6.21
CA THR A 193 6.06 0.67 -5.04
C THR A 193 5.24 0.47 -3.77
N VAL A 194 5.68 -0.42 -2.89
CA VAL A 194 5.03 -0.74 -1.60
C VAL A 194 6.07 -0.57 -0.50
N ALA A 195 5.86 0.42 0.37
CA ALA A 195 6.76 0.72 1.47
C ALA A 195 6.17 0.29 2.81
N HIS A 196 6.97 -0.35 3.67
CA HIS A 196 6.56 -0.68 5.03
C HIS A 196 7.00 0.38 6.03
N THR A 197 6.12 0.69 6.98
CA THR A 197 6.41 1.60 8.11
C THR A 197 7.18 0.94 9.26
N MET A 198 7.44 -0.36 9.20
CA MET A 198 8.12 -1.11 10.26
C MET A 198 9.09 -2.14 9.68
N GLU A 199 10.11 -2.46 10.47
CA GLU A 199 11.11 -3.47 10.15
C GLU A 199 10.53 -4.87 10.36
N ASP A 200 10.05 -5.13 11.58
CA ASP A 200 9.40 -6.39 11.93
C ASP A 200 7.89 -6.26 11.79
N VAL A 201 7.33 -7.01 10.84
CA VAL A 201 5.87 -7.14 10.70
C VAL A 201 5.40 -8.26 11.62
N ASP A 202 4.48 -7.94 12.54
CA ASP A 202 3.86 -8.94 13.41
C ASP A 202 3.20 -10.04 12.55
N PRO A 203 3.56 -11.33 12.73
CA PRO A 203 3.06 -12.43 11.93
C PRO A 203 1.55 -12.67 12.08
N PHE A 204 0.87 -12.06 13.04
CA PHE A 204 -0.59 -12.11 13.20
C PHE A 204 -1.27 -10.79 12.88
N SER A 205 -0.58 -9.82 12.28
CA SER A 205 -1.18 -8.58 11.78
C SER A 205 -1.76 -8.71 10.37
N VAL A 206 -2.67 -7.82 10.00
CA VAL A 206 -3.14 -7.70 8.60
C VAL A 206 -1.98 -7.40 7.65
N THR A 207 -1.04 -6.54 8.05
CA THR A 207 0.12 -6.19 7.21
C THR A 207 0.90 -7.42 6.78
N SER A 208 1.03 -8.47 7.61
CA SER A 208 1.73 -9.72 7.27
C SER A 208 1.13 -10.52 6.09
N PHE A 209 -0.03 -10.13 5.58
CA PHE A 209 -0.58 -10.68 4.34
C PHE A 209 0.14 -10.16 3.09
N TYR A 210 1.04 -9.16 3.20
CA TYR A 210 1.84 -8.65 2.09
C TYR A 210 2.63 -9.72 1.32
N GLU A 211 2.96 -10.84 1.99
CA GLU A 211 3.68 -11.94 1.35
C GLU A 211 2.81 -12.68 0.33
N VAL A 212 1.48 -12.60 0.41
CA VAL A 212 0.57 -13.30 -0.52
C VAL A 212 0.79 -12.83 -1.97
N GLY A 213 0.79 -11.52 -2.21
CA GLY A 213 1.07 -10.99 -3.54
C GLY A 213 2.46 -11.36 -4.07
N LEU A 214 3.46 -11.47 -3.17
CA LEU A 214 4.82 -11.89 -3.51
C LEU A 214 4.89 -13.39 -3.86
N GLU A 215 4.27 -14.25 -3.04
CA GLU A 215 4.24 -15.71 -3.21
C GLU A 215 3.50 -16.11 -4.50
N LEU A 216 2.47 -15.36 -4.88
CA LEU A 216 1.73 -15.57 -6.13
C LEU A 216 2.43 -14.98 -7.37
N GLY A 217 3.56 -14.28 -7.19
CA GLY A 217 4.31 -13.61 -8.25
C GLY A 217 3.59 -12.38 -8.84
N LEU A 218 2.59 -11.84 -8.14
CA LEU A 218 1.91 -10.60 -8.54
C LEU A 218 2.77 -9.38 -8.22
N LEU A 219 3.57 -9.46 -7.17
CA LEU A 219 4.56 -8.47 -6.77
C LEU A 219 5.96 -9.06 -6.85
N ASP A 220 6.95 -8.20 -7.13
CA ASP A 220 8.36 -8.56 -7.14
C ASP A 220 9.06 -7.96 -5.92
N SER A 221 9.69 -8.79 -5.08
CA SER A 221 10.27 -8.32 -3.82
C SER A 221 11.46 -7.39 -4.03
N ALA A 222 12.25 -7.61 -5.07
CA ALA A 222 13.42 -6.78 -5.35
C ALA A 222 13.02 -5.41 -5.90
N ASN A 223 11.92 -5.35 -6.66
CA ASN A 223 11.56 -4.17 -7.41
C ASN A 223 10.40 -3.36 -6.82
N ASP A 224 9.41 -4.03 -6.25
CA ASP A 224 8.20 -3.36 -5.79
C ASP A 224 8.28 -2.99 -4.31
N MET A 225 9.11 -3.69 -3.50
CA MET A 225 9.14 -3.49 -2.05
C MET A 225 10.21 -2.50 -1.58
N VAL A 226 9.85 -1.66 -0.61
CA VAL A 226 10.75 -0.75 0.12
C VAL A 226 10.64 -0.99 1.62
N TYR A 227 11.67 -1.62 2.19
CA TYR A 227 11.70 -1.95 3.61
C TYR A 227 12.08 -0.76 4.49
N TYR A 228 11.58 -0.76 5.74
CA TYR A 228 11.74 0.35 6.68
C TYR A 228 13.20 0.52 7.17
N ALA A 229 13.87 -0.59 7.45
CA ALA A 229 15.30 -0.63 7.68
C ALA A 229 15.99 -1.02 6.37
N GLN A 230 16.85 -0.15 5.84
CA GLN A 230 17.72 -0.53 4.73
C GLN A 230 19.10 -0.86 5.30
N ASN A 231 19.66 -2.00 4.88
CA ASN A 231 21.04 -2.40 5.20
C ASN A 231 21.99 -1.27 4.76
N GLY A 232 22.41 -0.44 5.72
CA GLY A 232 23.11 0.82 5.44
C GLY A 232 22.92 1.90 6.50
N ASP A 233 21.97 1.74 7.44
CA ASP A 233 21.80 2.63 8.60
C ASP A 233 22.92 2.42 9.65
N GLY A 234 24.17 2.58 9.21
CA GLY A 234 25.26 2.95 10.10
C GLY A 234 25.00 4.35 10.64
N ASN A 235 24.51 4.41 11.88
CA ASN A 235 24.78 5.51 12.80
C ASN A 235 24.18 6.88 12.46
N LEU A 236 22.84 6.99 12.46
CA LEU A 236 22.19 8.27 12.82
C LEU A 236 21.94 8.27 14.33
N SER A 237 23.01 8.51 15.09
CA SER A 237 22.90 9.04 16.44
C SER A 237 22.27 10.42 16.36
N LEU A 238 20.94 10.48 16.50
CA LEU A 238 20.25 11.69 16.89
C LEU A 238 20.68 12.01 18.32
N LYS A 239 21.69 12.88 18.45
CA LYS A 239 21.91 13.61 19.70
C LYS A 239 20.68 14.50 19.93
N LEU A 240 19.98 14.21 21.02
CA LEU A 240 19.04 15.11 21.69
C LEU A 240 19.73 16.45 22.04
#